data_AF-A0A8T0UXF8-F1
#
_entry.id   AF-A0A8T0UXF8-F1
#
_cell.length_a   1.000
_cell.length_b   1.000
_cell.length_c   1.000
_cell.angle_alpha   90.00
_cell.angle_beta   90.00
_cell.angle_gamma   90.00
#
_symmetry.space_group_name_H-M   'P 1'
#
loop_
_entity.id
_entity.type
_entity.pdbx_description
1 polymer ?
#
loop_
_entity_poly.entity_id
_entity_poly.type
_entity_poly.pdbx_seq_one_letter_code
_entity_poly.pdbx_strand_id
1 'polypeptide(L)'
;METIWAKTSADGQAPLSSAEVVSKVISPDSSNSTFFKNAGLSTRSLKPLSAAEQALLEELAAQKQKEATITEEFAEVRKRSEAAEEALLKIQQLYEDMKKRQEENNLVLQRILQANVVGISSQL
;
A
#
# COMPACT_ATOMS: atom_id res chain seq x y z
N MET A 1 -40.67 -60.46 26.46
CA MET A 1 -40.25 -59.23 25.75
C MET A 1 -40.52 -58.07 26.68
N GLU A 2 -39.48 -57.42 27.19
CA GLU A 2 -39.65 -56.32 28.14
C GLU A 2 -39.77 -54.99 27.40
N THR A 3 -40.84 -54.26 27.70
CA THR A 3 -41.13 -52.93 27.16
C THR A 3 -40.36 -51.91 27.99
N ILE A 4 -39.33 -51.29 27.40
CA ILE A 4 -38.55 -50.24 28.07
C ILE A 4 -39.38 -48.95 28.02
N TRP A 5 -39.93 -48.56 29.17
CA TRP A 5 -40.58 -47.25 29.33
C TRP A 5 -39.49 -46.17 29.41
N ALA A 6 -39.54 -45.22 28.48
CA ALA A 6 -38.76 -44.00 28.58
C ALA A 6 -39.26 -43.22 29.81
N LYS A 7 -38.37 -43.07 30.80
CA LYS A 7 -38.63 -42.28 32.00
C LYS A 7 -38.95 -40.85 31.58
N THR A 8 -40.19 -40.43 31.77
CA THR A 8 -40.62 -39.04 31.57
C THR A 8 -39.92 -38.16 32.59
N SER A 9 -39.01 -37.30 32.11
CA SER A 9 -38.41 -36.25 32.93
C SER A 9 -39.51 -35.32 33.44
N ALA A 10 -39.53 -35.13 34.75
CA ALA A 10 -40.39 -34.17 35.41
C ALA A 10 -39.95 -32.74 35.08
N ASP A 11 -40.94 -31.84 35.08
CA ASP A 11 -40.84 -30.38 35.02
C ASP A 11 -40.88 -29.72 33.62
N GLY A 12 -42.11 -29.50 33.13
CA GLY A 12 -42.57 -28.29 32.41
C GLY A 12 -41.89 -27.80 31.12
N GLN A 13 -40.75 -28.36 30.72
CA GLN A 13 -39.94 -27.81 29.64
C GLN A 13 -40.25 -28.54 28.32
N ALA A 14 -40.57 -27.76 27.28
CA ALA A 14 -40.82 -28.29 25.95
C ALA A 14 -39.65 -29.19 25.51
N PRO A 15 -39.91 -30.35 24.88
CA PRO A 15 -38.85 -31.21 24.37
C PRO A 15 -37.95 -30.41 23.43
N LEU A 16 -36.64 -30.35 23.76
CA LEU A 16 -35.67 -29.68 22.91
C LEU A 16 -35.70 -30.31 21.51
N SER A 17 -35.76 -29.46 20.49
CA SER A 17 -35.70 -29.91 19.10
C SER A 17 -34.38 -30.61 18.84
N SER A 18 -34.37 -31.62 17.96
CA SER A 18 -33.13 -32.31 17.57
C SER A 18 -32.04 -31.33 17.10
N ALA A 19 -32.42 -30.22 16.46
CA ALA A 19 -31.50 -29.17 16.06
C ALA A 19 -30.84 -28.45 17.26
N GLU A 20 -31.58 -28.21 18.33
CA GLU A 20 -31.06 -27.59 19.55
C GLU A 20 -30.13 -28.54 20.32
N VAL A 21 -30.48 -29.84 20.34
CA VAL A 21 -29.63 -30.88 20.93
C VAL A 21 -28.31 -30.97 20.17
N VAL A 22 -28.35 -31.02 18.84
CA VAL A 22 -27.14 -31.04 18.00
C VAL A 22 -26.34 -29.75 18.18
N SER A 23 -26.99 -28.59 18.17
CA SER A 23 -26.34 -27.29 18.39
C SER A 23 -25.57 -27.26 19.71
N LYS A 24 -26.16 -27.76 20.80
CA LYS A 24 -25.48 -27.83 22.11
C LYS A 24 -24.27 -28.77 22.12
N VAL A 25 -24.33 -29.87 21.37
CA VAL A 25 -23.23 -30.86 21.26
C VAL A 25 -22.07 -30.33 20.41
N ILE A 26 -22.37 -29.53 19.38
CA ILE A 26 -21.37 -28.96 18.46
C ILE A 26 -20.91 -27.55 18.86
N SER A 27 -21.52 -26.93 19.87
CA SER A 27 -21.19 -25.59 20.33
C SER A 27 -19.69 -25.48 20.67
N PRO A 28 -18.95 -24.50 20.11
CA PRO A 28 -17.52 -24.29 20.34
C PRO A 28 -17.14 -24.12 21.81
N ASP A 29 -18.05 -23.57 22.62
CA ASP A 29 -17.85 -23.30 24.05
C ASP A 29 -18.08 -24.52 24.94
N SER A 30 -18.55 -25.64 24.37
CA SER A 30 -18.79 -26.88 25.11
C SER A 30 -17.46 -27.58 25.42
N SER A 31 -16.75 -27.09 26.43
CA SER A 31 -15.51 -27.67 26.97
C SER A 31 -15.63 -29.16 27.37
N ASN A 32 -16.84 -29.72 27.39
CA ASN A 32 -17.18 -31.08 27.80
C ASN A 32 -17.64 -32.03 26.68
N SER A 33 -17.42 -31.72 25.39
CA SER A 33 -17.85 -32.62 24.32
C SER A 33 -16.98 -33.90 24.23
N THR A 34 -17.28 -34.87 25.09
CA THR A 34 -16.83 -36.27 24.98
C THR A 34 -17.23 -36.88 23.64
N PHE A 35 -18.28 -36.36 22.98
CA PHE A 35 -18.70 -36.78 21.65
C PHE A 35 -17.59 -36.63 20.61
N PHE A 36 -16.97 -35.44 20.51
CA PHE A 36 -15.85 -35.22 19.59
C PHE A 36 -14.62 -36.06 19.99
N LYS A 37 -14.32 -36.17 21.29
CA LYS A 37 -13.22 -37.01 21.79
C LYS A 37 -13.38 -38.49 21.42
N ASN A 38 -14.59 -39.04 21.58
CA ASN A 38 -14.91 -40.43 21.24
C ASN A 38 -14.89 -40.67 19.73
N ALA A 39 -15.17 -39.65 18.92
CA ALA A 39 -15.06 -39.69 17.47
C ALA A 39 -13.62 -39.49 16.96
N GLY A 40 -12.63 -39.29 17.84
CA GLY A 40 -11.25 -38.95 17.47
C GLY A 40 -11.10 -37.54 16.88
N LEU A 41 -12.14 -36.71 16.97
CA LEU A 41 -12.16 -35.34 16.49
C LEU A 41 -11.64 -34.44 17.60
N SER A 42 -10.39 -33.99 17.47
CA SER A 42 -9.89 -32.93 18.34
C SER A 42 -10.62 -31.64 17.98
N THR A 43 -11.47 -31.13 18.88
CA THR A 43 -12.06 -29.81 18.71
C THR A 43 -10.92 -28.82 18.52
N ARG A 44 -10.88 -28.13 17.37
CA ARG A 44 -9.90 -27.08 17.09
C ARG A 44 -10.10 -26.00 18.16
N SER A 45 -9.33 -26.08 19.24
CA SER A 45 -9.28 -25.02 20.23
C SER A 45 -8.79 -23.78 19.50
N LEU A 46 -9.71 -22.84 19.23
CA LEU A 46 -9.35 -21.48 18.87
C LEU A 46 -8.78 -20.88 20.14
N LYS A 47 -7.49 -21.15 20.41
CA LYS A 47 -6.79 -20.45 21.48
C LYS A 47 -6.90 -18.96 21.14
N PRO A 48 -7.40 -18.13 22.07
CA PRO A 48 -7.33 -16.70 21.87
C PRO A 48 -5.88 -16.32 21.62
N LEU A 49 -5.69 -15.41 20.67
CA LEU A 49 -4.36 -14.96 20.27
C LEU A 49 -3.59 -14.52 21.52
N SER A 50 -2.36 -15.02 21.68
CA SER A 50 -1.49 -14.61 22.78
C SER A 50 -1.26 -13.10 22.72
N ALA A 51 -1.02 -12.47 23.88
CA ALA A 51 -0.65 -11.06 23.92
C ALA A 51 0.57 -10.75 23.02
N ALA A 52 1.51 -11.69 22.91
CA ALA A 52 2.65 -11.57 22.01
C ALA A 52 2.27 -11.60 20.53
N GLU A 53 1.30 -12.44 20.15
CA GLU A 53 0.81 -12.52 18.76
C GLU A 53 -0.01 -11.28 18.38
N GLN A 54 -0.77 -10.69 19.32
CA GLN A 54 -1.47 -9.43 19.10
C GLN A 54 -0.49 -8.27 18.90
N ALA A 55 0.56 -8.19 19.72
CA ALA A 55 1.60 -7.17 19.57
C ALA A 55 2.30 -7.25 18.20
N LEU A 56 2.58 -8.48 17.70
CA LEU A 56 3.17 -8.68 16.37
C LEU A 56 2.24 -8.23 15.23
N LEU A 57 0.93 -8.46 15.36
CA LEU A 57 -0.04 -7.99 14.37
C LEU A 57 -0.15 -6.47 14.35
N GLU A 58 -0.12 -5.82 15.52
CA GLU A 58 -0.12 -4.36 15.63
C GLU A 58 1.15 -3.77 15.03
N GLU A 59 2.33 -4.35 15.30
CA GLU A 59 3.59 -3.93 14.70
C GLU A 59 3.58 -4.08 13.18
N LEU A 60 3.08 -5.21 12.67
CA LEU A 60 2.94 -5.44 11.23
C LEU A 60 2.01 -4.41 10.58
N ALA A 61 0.89 -4.07 11.23
CA ALA A 61 -0.03 -3.05 10.75
C ALA A 61 0.63 -1.66 10.74
N ALA A 62 1.35 -1.30 11.80
CA ALA A 62 2.10 -0.07 11.89
C ALA A 62 3.21 0.01 10.83
N GLN A 63 3.90 -1.09 10.57
CA GLN A 63 4.95 -1.16 9.55
C GLN A 63 4.38 -0.99 8.14
N LYS A 64 3.27 -1.68 7.80
CA LYS A 64 2.59 -1.52 6.51
C LYS A 64 2.11 -0.09 6.30
N GLN A 65 1.59 0.56 7.34
CA GLN A 65 1.18 1.95 7.26
C GLN A 65 2.36 2.88 6.98
N LYS A 66 3.49 2.67 7.68
CA LYS A 66 4.72 3.44 7.44
C LYS A 66 5.27 3.23 6.03
N GLU A 67 5.29 1.99 5.55
CA GLU A 67 5.73 1.65 4.20
C GLU A 67 4.87 2.34 3.14
N ALA A 68 3.55 2.35 3.32
CA ALA A 68 2.63 3.06 2.43
C ALA A 68 2.95 4.57 2.39
N THR A 69 3.15 5.20 3.56
CA THR A 69 3.53 6.62 3.64
C THR A 69 4.87 6.90 2.96
N ILE A 70 5.89 6.08 3.20
CA ILE A 70 7.21 6.23 2.56
C ILE A 70 7.11 6.08 1.04
N THR A 71 6.29 5.14 0.57
CA THR A 71 6.10 4.91 -0.87
C THR A 71 5.42 6.11 -1.54
N GLU A 72 4.44 6.72 -0.87
CA GLU A 72 3.76 7.92 -1.34
C GLU A 72 4.73 9.13 -1.39
N GLU A 73 5.46 9.38 -0.31
CA GLU A 73 6.47 10.45 -0.25
C GLU A 73 7.54 10.27 -1.32
N PHE A 74 8.02 9.04 -1.53
CA PHE A 74 9.01 8.73 -2.55
C PHE A 74 8.48 8.97 -3.96
N ALA A 75 7.22 8.63 -4.23
CA ALA A 75 6.58 8.91 -5.51
C ALA A 75 6.47 10.43 -5.77
N GLU A 76 6.13 11.20 -4.73
CA GLU A 76 6.06 12.66 -4.83
C GLU A 76 7.45 13.28 -5.08
N VAL A 77 8.47 12.86 -4.33
CA VAL A 77 9.84 13.32 -4.52
C VAL A 77 10.34 12.99 -5.92
N ARG A 78 10.07 11.78 -6.42
CA ARG A 78 10.44 11.38 -7.78
C ARG A 78 9.81 12.30 -8.83
N LYS A 79 8.50 12.54 -8.73
CA LYS A 79 7.79 13.44 -9.66
C LYS A 79 8.36 14.86 -9.64
N ARG A 80 8.72 15.37 -8.46
CA ARG A 80 9.38 16.68 -8.32
C ARG A 80 10.78 16.68 -8.95
N SER A 81 11.53 15.59 -8.80
CA SER A 81 12.85 15.42 -9.42
C SER A 81 12.77 15.43 -10.94
N GLU A 82 11.86 14.64 -11.52
CA GLU A 82 11.64 14.58 -12.98
C GLU A 82 11.28 15.96 -13.55
N ALA A 83 10.39 16.70 -12.88
CA ALA A 83 10.03 18.05 -13.28
C ALA A 83 11.20 19.05 -13.18
N ALA A 84 12.04 18.91 -12.16
CA ALA A 84 13.23 19.75 -11.98
C ALA A 84 14.29 19.45 -13.06
N GLU A 85 14.49 18.19 -13.42
CA GLU A 85 15.38 17.78 -14.51
C GLU A 85 14.91 18.32 -15.86
N GLU A 86 13.60 18.24 -16.16
CA GLU A 86 13.03 18.82 -17.38
C GLU A 86 13.21 20.35 -17.44
N ALA A 87 12.99 21.04 -16.31
CA ALA A 87 13.22 22.48 -16.22
C ALA A 87 14.70 22.84 -16.45
N LEU A 88 15.62 22.04 -15.91
CA LEU A 88 17.06 22.22 -16.10
C LEU A 88 17.45 22.06 -17.58
N LEU A 89 16.92 21.05 -18.26
CA LEU A 89 17.15 20.85 -19.70
C LEU A 89 16.65 22.04 -20.53
N LYS A 90 15.46 22.58 -20.21
CA LYS A 90 14.94 23.78 -20.88
C LYS A 90 15.84 25.00 -20.66
N ILE A 91 16.34 25.19 -19.45
CA ILE A 91 17.26 26.29 -19.13
C ILE A 91 18.58 26.13 -19.90
N GLN A 92 19.14 24.93 -19.97
CA GLN A 92 20.34 24.65 -20.76
C GLN A 92 20.13 24.96 -22.24
N GLN A 93 19.00 24.55 -22.82
CA GLN A 93 18.69 24.84 -24.21
C GLN A 93 18.57 26.35 -24.47
N LEU A 94 17.85 27.08 -23.60
CA LEU A 94 17.74 28.54 -23.68
C LEU A 94 19.10 29.23 -23.60
N TYR A 95 20.00 28.72 -22.75
CA TYR A 95 21.34 29.26 -22.62
C TYR A 95 22.15 29.10 -23.91
N GLU A 96 22.14 27.92 -24.54
CA GLU A 96 22.83 27.69 -25.81
C GLU A 96 22.24 28.53 -26.95
N ASP A 97 20.92 28.68 -27.00
CA ASP A 97 20.25 29.53 -27.99
C ASP A 97 20.64 31.01 -27.84
N MET A 98 20.70 31.51 -26.59
CA MET A 98 21.15 32.87 -26.30
C MET A 98 22.61 33.07 -26.68
N LYS A 99 23.47 32.11 -26.36
CA LYS A 99 24.89 32.13 -26.71
C LYS A 99 25.08 32.19 -28.23
N LYS A 100 24.38 31.34 -28.98
CA LYS A 100 24.42 31.34 -30.44
C LYS A 100 23.97 32.70 -31.02
N ARG A 101 22.87 33.25 -30.50
CA ARG A 101 22.38 34.57 -30.93
C ARG A 101 23.40 35.68 -30.64
N GLN A 102 24.12 35.59 -29.52
CA GLN A 102 25.19 36.52 -29.20
C GLN A 102 26.37 36.41 -30.17
N GLU A 103 26.78 35.18 -30.52
CA GLU A 103 27.83 34.93 -31.51
C GLU A 103 27.45 35.48 -32.90
N GLU A 104 26.21 35.25 -33.33
CA GLU A 104 25.67 35.79 -34.59
C GLU A 104 25.66 37.33 -34.58
N ASN A 105 25.24 37.96 -33.48
CA ASN A 105 25.25 39.42 -33.35
C ASN A 105 26.68 39.98 -33.43
N ASN A 106 27.62 39.38 -32.71
CA ASN A 106 29.04 39.76 -32.77
C ASN A 106 29.60 39.69 -34.20
N LEU A 107 29.24 38.64 -34.96
CA LEU A 107 29.66 38.48 -36.35
C LEU A 107 29.07 39.57 -37.25
N VAL A 108 27.80 39.93 -37.07
CA VAL A 108 27.15 41.02 -37.82
C VAL A 108 27.84 42.35 -37.52
N LEU A 109 28.10 42.66 -36.24
CA LEU A 109 28.81 43.87 -35.84
C LEU A 109 30.21 43.93 -36.47
N GLN A 110 30.94 42.82 -36.46
CA GLN A 110 32.25 42.73 -37.10
C GLN A 110 32.19 43.04 -38.60
N ARG A 111 31.19 42.50 -39.31
CA ARG A 111 30.99 42.79 -40.75
C ARG A 111 30.66 44.26 -41.01
N ILE A 112 29.81 44.88 -40.19
CA ILE A 112 29.47 46.30 -40.31
C ILE A 112 30.72 47.17 -40.10
N LEU A 113 31.52 46.87 -39.07
CA LEU A 113 32.75 47.59 -38.79
C LEU A 113 33.74 47.47 -39.96
N GLN A 114 33.93 46.26 -40.51
CA GLN A 114 34.79 46.05 -41.67
C GLN A 114 34.30 46.83 -42.90
N ALA A 115 33.01 46.82 -43.19
CA ALA A 115 32.42 47.57 -44.29
C ALA A 115 32.64 49.09 -44.14
N ASN A 116 32.49 49.63 -42.92
CA ASN A 116 32.73 51.04 -42.64
C ASN A 116 34.21 51.42 -42.82
N VAL A 117 35.15 50.58 -42.40
CA VAL A 117 36.60 50.82 -42.60
C VAL A 117 36.93 50.88 -44.10
N VAL A 118 36.42 49.92 -44.90
CA VAL A 118 36.62 49.91 -46.37
C VAL A 118 35.97 51.13 -47.04
N GLY A 119 34.79 51.54 -46.57
CA GLY A 119 34.10 52.74 -47.07
C GLY A 119 34.89 54.02 -46.83
N ILE A 120 35.53 54.17 -45.65
CA ILE A 120 36.38 55.32 -45.34
C ILE A 120 37.67 55.30 -46.17
N SER A 121 38.30 54.14 -46.36
CA SER A 121 39.49 54.01 -47.21
C SER A 121 39.23 54.27 -48.71
N SER A 122 37.98 54.15 -49.17
CA SER A 122 37.61 54.43 -50.56
C SER A 122 37.25 55.91 -50.83
N GLN A 123 37.21 56.73 -49.79
CA GLN A 123 36.86 58.17 -49.86
C GLN A 123 38.07 59.11 -49.64
N LEU A 124 39.23 58.56 -49.29
CA LEU A 124 40.53 59.25 -49.16
C LEU A 124 41.37 59.02 -50.41
#